data_AF-A0A958SYV0-F1
#
_entry.id   AF-A0A958SYV0-F1
#
_cell.length_a   1.000
_cell.length_b   1.000
_cell.length_c   1.000
_cell.angle_alpha   90.00
_cell.angle_beta   90.00
_cell.angle_gamma   90.00
#
_symmetry.space_group_name_H-M   'P 1'
#
loop_
_entity.id
_entity.type
_entity.pdbx_description
1 polymer ?
#
loop_
_entity_poly.entity_id
_entity_poly.type
_entity_poly.pdbx_seq_one_letter_code
_entity_poly.pdbx_strand_id
1 'polypeptide(L)'
;TKDSIVTYFYKDTVVDVSPHIKSATPSYYNYSDVFYERSKNYYPYYYNDYTYEDSYDYNEYDGYGGGYSDPESIANNTYVYDLLKRNNPDEIKTILSDFLEIAQFYHIPNNLTTDEWFKLVYHPDDFYVNAFIHNEKNWHADLYAKEKTELEKFISDHTTNYYLDSEKLHNVFENVNTIKSYDLFSGSIHIFIWLAFGLASILLMFRVTNLRILLFSIITTGVLATFISLLILLYTFLVSSSNVEYFIPYLILMIGSTILSIPLFFIDSVKKTFSGICLNITIGGFVLYMFLIIGIISMHQSDFCRTKDYYDENCFVLIDYLGMTTSYILFIAGFVFIYFYSGIIKKWRALPEG
;
A
#
# COMPACT_ATOMS: atom_id res chain seq x y z
N THR A 1 -8.80 -41.21 -0.97
CA THR A 1 -7.71 -41.36 0.01
C THR A 1 -6.78 -40.18 -0.18
N LYS A 2 -6.80 -39.22 0.76
CA LYS A 2 -5.91 -38.05 0.73
C LYS A 2 -4.66 -38.44 1.52
N ASP A 3 -3.58 -38.77 0.82
CA ASP A 3 -2.29 -38.95 1.48
C ASP A 3 -1.75 -37.58 1.89
N SER A 4 -1.69 -37.34 3.20
CA SER A 4 -0.99 -36.21 3.79
C SER A 4 0.49 -36.56 3.90
N ILE A 5 1.33 -35.90 3.10
CA ILE A 5 2.79 -36.02 3.22
C ILE A 5 3.22 -35.14 4.39
N VAL A 6 3.89 -35.74 5.38
CA VAL A 6 4.54 -35.03 6.50
C VAL A 6 6.05 -35.12 6.28
N THR A 7 6.68 -33.98 6.06
CA THR A 7 8.13 -33.89 5.89
C THR A 7 8.80 -33.68 7.24
N TYR A 8 9.73 -34.57 7.59
CA TYR A 8 10.57 -34.46 8.77
C TYR A 8 11.95 -33.97 8.35
N PHE A 9 12.46 -32.95 9.03
CA PHE A 9 13.83 -32.48 8.86
C PHE A 9 14.70 -33.09 9.94
N TYR A 10 15.71 -33.86 9.54
CA TYR A 10 16.70 -34.44 10.43
C TYR A 10 18.03 -33.71 10.22
N LYS A 11 18.72 -33.41 11.31
CA LYS A 11 20.06 -32.83 11.28
C LYS A 11 21.03 -33.88 10.71
N ASP A 12 21.46 -33.70 9.46
CA ASP A 12 22.26 -34.68 8.72
C ASP A 12 23.77 -34.56 9.05
N THR A 13 24.31 -33.33 8.99
CA THR A 13 25.74 -33.08 9.19
C THR A 13 26.00 -31.89 10.11
N VAL A 14 27.01 -32.03 10.98
CA VAL A 14 27.54 -30.93 11.79
C VAL A 14 28.83 -30.47 11.13
N VAL A 15 28.89 -29.22 10.70
CA VAL A 15 30.12 -28.62 10.19
C VAL A 15 30.89 -28.03 11.36
N ASP A 16 32.14 -28.45 11.54
CA ASP A 16 33.03 -27.86 12.54
C ASP A 16 33.52 -26.48 12.04
N VAL A 17 32.99 -25.43 12.65
CA VAL A 17 33.35 -24.03 12.37
C VAL A 17 34.40 -23.50 13.35
N SER A 18 34.95 -24.33 14.25
CA SER A 18 36.00 -23.95 15.20
C SER A 18 37.24 -23.28 14.57
N PRO A 19 37.65 -23.60 13.31
CA PRO A 19 38.73 -22.87 12.64
C PRO A 19 38.41 -21.39 12.36
N HIS A 20 37.11 -21.05 12.29
CA HIS A 20 36.61 -19.72 11.93
C HIS A 20 36.03 -18.98 13.14
N ILE A 21 35.49 -19.71 14.12
CA ILE A 21 34.90 -19.18 15.35
C ILE A 21 35.76 -19.62 16.54
N LYS A 22 36.53 -18.67 17.07
CA LYS A 22 37.47 -18.93 18.16
C LYS A 22 36.80 -19.14 19.53
N SER A 23 35.55 -18.68 19.69
CA SER A 23 34.79 -18.78 20.93
C SER A 23 33.29 -18.84 20.64
N ALA A 24 32.57 -19.65 21.42
CA ALA A 24 31.11 -19.70 21.40
C ALA A 24 30.45 -18.50 22.12
N THR A 25 31.25 -17.67 22.80
CA THR A 25 30.77 -16.44 23.45
C THR A 25 30.36 -15.41 22.39
N PRO A 26 29.24 -14.67 22.61
CA PRO A 26 28.86 -13.55 21.76
C PRO A 26 30.01 -12.53 21.59
N SER A 27 30.33 -12.17 20.35
CA SER A 27 31.37 -11.19 20.01
C SER A 27 30.87 -10.21 18.95
N TYR A 28 31.31 -8.96 19.05
CA TYR A 28 31.02 -7.94 18.03
C TYR A 28 31.67 -8.24 16.67
N TYR A 29 32.67 -9.13 16.59
CA TYR A 29 33.24 -9.58 15.32
C TYR A 29 32.30 -10.47 14.50
N ASN A 30 31.36 -11.16 15.14
CA ASN A 30 30.58 -12.25 14.52
C ASN A 30 29.07 -12.03 14.67
N TYR A 31 28.58 -10.79 14.56
CA TYR A 31 27.14 -10.52 14.58
C TYR A 31 26.46 -11.18 13.37
N SER A 32 25.82 -12.32 13.59
CA SER A 32 25.00 -13.04 12.60
C SER A 32 23.87 -13.78 13.30
N ASP A 33 22.69 -13.66 12.71
CA ASP A 33 21.48 -14.44 12.98
C ASP A 33 21.69 -15.96 12.86
N VAL A 34 22.65 -16.41 12.04
CA VAL A 34 23.05 -17.82 11.89
C VAL A 34 23.71 -18.37 13.17
N PHE A 35 24.45 -17.54 13.90
CA PHE A 35 25.20 -17.98 15.09
C PHE A 35 24.47 -17.71 16.41
N TYR A 36 23.56 -16.73 16.43
CA TYR A 36 22.87 -16.29 17.65
C TYR A 36 21.35 -16.24 17.44
N GLU A 37 20.74 -17.37 17.07
CA GLU A 37 19.29 -17.49 17.00
C GLU A 37 18.72 -17.62 18.42
N ARG A 38 17.95 -16.62 18.87
CA ARG A 38 17.09 -16.75 20.06
C ARG A 38 16.06 -17.80 19.71
N SER A 39 16.26 -19.03 20.20
CA SER A 39 15.52 -20.23 19.80
C SER A 39 14.10 -19.93 19.29
N LYS A 40 13.85 -20.15 18.00
CA LYS A 40 12.50 -20.26 17.42
C LYS A 40 11.77 -21.52 17.92
N ASN A 41 11.89 -21.84 19.21
CA ASN A 41 11.14 -22.91 19.82
C ASN A 41 9.82 -22.34 20.37
N TYR A 42 8.83 -22.38 19.48
CA TYR A 42 7.48 -22.85 19.81
C TYR A 42 6.61 -21.95 20.69
N TYR A 43 6.15 -20.83 20.14
CA TYR A 43 4.80 -20.35 20.44
C TYR A 43 3.88 -20.75 19.28
N PRO A 44 2.93 -21.69 19.47
CA PRO A 44 1.82 -21.83 18.53
C PRO A 44 0.88 -20.66 18.80
N TYR A 45 1.20 -19.47 18.28
CA TYR A 45 0.26 -18.36 18.28
C TYR A 45 -0.83 -18.68 17.26
N TYR A 46 -1.89 -19.34 17.76
CA TYR A 46 -3.24 -19.11 17.26
C TYR A 46 -3.60 -17.65 17.52
N TYR A 47 -3.22 -16.75 16.62
CA TYR A 47 -3.92 -15.48 16.48
C TYR A 47 -4.94 -15.66 15.37
N ASN A 48 -6.21 -15.82 15.77
CA ASN A 48 -7.33 -15.50 14.90
C ASN A 48 -7.32 -13.98 14.70
N ASP A 49 -6.66 -13.49 13.66
CA ASP A 49 -6.85 -12.13 13.21
C ASP A 49 -8.14 -12.05 12.38
N TYR A 50 -9.22 -11.71 13.08
CA TYR A 50 -10.29 -10.92 12.47
C TYR A 50 -9.96 -9.45 12.75
N THR A 51 -9.15 -8.84 11.91
CA THR A 51 -9.09 -7.38 11.81
C THR A 51 -8.95 -6.93 10.35
N TYR A 52 -10.02 -6.26 9.91
CA TYR A 52 -10.15 -5.24 8.88
C TYR A 52 -9.08 -5.11 7.78
N GLU A 53 -9.56 -5.23 6.54
CA GLU A 53 -8.89 -4.78 5.31
C GLU A 53 -8.40 -3.33 5.45
N ASP A 54 -7.09 -3.15 5.58
CA ASP A 54 -6.37 -2.06 4.92
C ASP A 54 -5.32 -2.74 4.03
N SER A 55 -5.54 -2.64 2.72
CA SER A 55 -4.65 -3.14 1.69
C SER A 55 -3.34 -2.34 1.70
N TYR A 56 -2.44 -2.71 2.60
CA TYR A 56 -1.02 -2.48 2.40
C TYR A 56 -0.48 -3.61 1.52
N ASP A 57 0.17 -3.20 0.44
CA ASP A 57 0.78 -4.05 -0.57
C ASP A 57 1.88 -4.91 0.08
N TYR A 58 1.47 -6.07 0.59
CA TYR A 58 2.33 -7.14 1.11
C TYR A 58 3.04 -7.87 -0.05
N ASN A 59 3.67 -7.09 -0.94
CA ASN A 59 4.57 -7.59 -1.98
C ASN A 59 6.05 -7.47 -1.61
N GLU A 60 6.38 -7.14 -0.35
CA GLU A 60 7.62 -7.59 0.28
C GLU A 60 7.34 -8.93 0.98
N TYR A 61 6.93 -9.89 0.15
CA TYR A 61 6.89 -11.30 0.50
C TYR A 61 8.36 -11.76 0.52
N ASP A 62 9.07 -11.43 1.60
CA ASP A 62 10.35 -12.02 1.92
C ASP A 62 10.15 -13.52 2.04
N GLY A 63 10.51 -14.19 0.96
CA GLY A 63 10.32 -15.60 0.73
C GLY A 63 10.88 -16.40 1.89
N TYR A 64 10.01 -17.25 2.43
CA TYR A 64 10.40 -18.50 3.04
C TYR A 64 11.55 -19.16 2.25
N GLY A 65 12.74 -19.19 2.84
CA GLY A 65 13.85 -20.04 2.41
C GLY A 65 14.85 -19.39 1.46
N GLY A 66 15.83 -18.68 2.01
CA GLY A 66 16.99 -18.23 1.24
C GLY A 66 18.04 -17.61 2.15
N GLY A 67 18.87 -18.45 2.78
CA GLY A 67 20.05 -18.03 3.54
C GLY A 67 21.16 -17.47 2.64
N TYR A 68 20.88 -16.38 1.96
CA TYR A 68 21.88 -15.53 1.32
C TYR A 68 21.87 -14.21 2.05
N SER A 69 22.98 -13.93 2.72
CA SER A 69 23.26 -12.65 3.35
C SER A 69 23.03 -11.54 2.32
N ASP A 70 22.03 -10.70 2.55
CA ASP A 70 21.77 -9.52 1.75
C ASP A 70 23.07 -8.69 1.60
N PRO A 71 23.43 -8.19 0.40
CA PRO A 71 24.67 -7.45 0.17
C PRO A 71 24.92 -6.32 1.17
N GLU A 72 23.87 -5.66 1.66
CA GLU A 72 23.98 -4.63 2.69
C GLU A 72 24.43 -5.23 4.03
N SER A 73 23.83 -6.35 4.44
CA SER A 73 24.25 -7.09 5.63
C SER A 73 25.71 -7.55 5.57
N ILE A 74 26.19 -8.01 4.40
CA ILE A 74 27.62 -8.36 4.20
C ILE A 74 28.51 -7.12 4.33
N ALA A 75 28.11 -6.00 3.73
CA ALA A 75 28.87 -4.76 3.78
C ALA A 75 28.96 -4.22 5.21
N ASN A 76 27.86 -4.22 5.96
CA ASN A 76 27.80 -3.79 7.35
C ASN A 76 28.67 -4.66 8.26
N ASN A 77 28.60 -5.98 8.12
CA ASN A 77 29.45 -6.89 8.89
C ASN A 77 30.94 -6.67 8.56
N THR A 78 31.29 -6.54 7.27
CA THR A 78 32.67 -6.26 6.83
C THR A 78 33.19 -4.94 7.41
N TYR A 79 32.36 -3.89 7.39
CA TYR A 79 32.70 -2.59 7.97
C TYR A 79 32.98 -2.69 9.47
N VAL A 80 32.09 -3.35 10.23
CA VAL A 80 32.26 -3.55 11.68
C VAL A 80 33.51 -4.38 11.96
N TYR A 81 33.71 -5.48 11.24
CA TYR A 81 34.90 -6.33 11.38
C TYR A 81 36.19 -5.54 11.18
N ASP A 82 36.27 -4.74 10.11
CA ASP A 82 37.45 -3.93 9.81
C ASP A 82 37.64 -2.80 10.83
N LEU A 83 36.55 -2.18 11.33
CA LEU A 83 36.59 -1.19 12.39
C LEU A 83 37.20 -1.75 13.68
N LEU A 84 36.73 -2.91 14.13
CA LEU A 84 37.24 -3.57 15.33
C LEU A 84 38.70 -4.02 15.15
N LYS A 85 39.07 -4.49 13.95
CA LYS A 85 40.44 -4.90 13.62
C LYS A 85 41.43 -3.73 13.62
N ARG A 86 41.00 -2.53 13.20
CA ARG A 86 41.80 -1.30 13.33
C ARG A 86 42.08 -0.94 14.79
N ASN A 87 41.19 -1.37 15.70
CA ASN A 87 41.30 -1.20 17.15
C ASN A 87 41.62 0.26 17.56
N ASN A 88 41.00 1.21 16.87
CA ASN A 88 41.20 2.63 17.11
C ASN A 88 40.16 3.16 18.10
N PRO A 89 40.53 3.50 19.34
CA PRO A 89 39.58 3.95 20.35
C PRO A 89 38.88 5.26 19.97
N ASP A 90 39.58 6.19 19.31
CA ASP A 90 39.03 7.50 18.93
C ASP A 90 37.99 7.36 17.81
N GLU A 91 38.22 6.44 16.86
CA GLU A 91 37.29 6.14 15.78
C GLU A 91 35.99 5.55 16.31
N ILE A 92 36.08 4.56 17.22
CA ILE A 92 34.91 3.94 17.85
C ILE A 92 34.15 4.98 18.69
N LYS A 93 34.85 5.80 19.50
CA LYS A 93 34.21 6.88 20.26
C LYS A 93 33.49 7.88 19.37
N THR A 94 34.05 8.22 18.23
CA THR A 94 33.43 9.14 17.26
C THR A 94 32.11 8.55 16.76
N ILE A 95 32.10 7.29 16.33
CA ILE A 95 30.86 6.61 15.86
C ILE A 95 29.78 6.60 16.94
N LEU A 96 30.14 6.26 18.18
CA LEU A 96 29.19 6.27 19.31
C LEU A 96 28.67 7.68 19.61
N SER A 97 29.54 8.69 19.52
CA SER A 97 29.17 10.09 19.73
C SER A 97 28.21 10.58 18.64
N ASP A 98 28.53 10.32 17.38
CA ASP A 98 27.71 10.70 16.22
C ASP A 98 26.32 10.06 16.32
N PHE A 99 26.26 8.78 16.73
CA PHE A 99 25.00 8.10 16.95
C PHE A 99 24.17 8.76 18.06
N LEU A 100 24.78 9.10 19.21
CA LEU A 100 24.08 9.77 20.31
C LEU A 100 23.66 11.20 19.93
N GLU A 101 24.42 11.89 19.08
CA GLU A 101 24.04 13.19 18.52
C GLU A 101 22.80 13.07 17.62
N ILE A 102 22.74 12.05 16.76
CA ILE A 102 21.55 11.75 15.95
C ILE A 102 20.34 11.44 16.85
N ALA A 103 20.53 10.58 17.86
CA ALA A 103 19.49 10.24 18.82
C ALA A 103 18.98 11.50 19.55
N GLN A 104 19.88 12.40 19.96
CA GLN A 104 19.54 13.67 20.60
C GLN A 104 18.78 14.61 19.64
N PHE A 105 19.22 14.72 18.39
CA PHE A 105 18.58 15.54 17.35
C PHE A 105 17.12 15.13 17.12
N TYR A 106 16.85 13.83 17.08
CA TYR A 106 15.49 13.29 16.95
C TYR A 106 14.76 13.09 18.29
N HIS A 107 15.28 13.64 19.39
CA HIS A 107 14.68 13.57 20.73
C HIS A 107 14.42 12.14 21.23
N ILE A 108 15.29 11.20 20.88
CA ILE A 108 15.21 9.80 21.29
C ILE A 108 15.64 9.65 22.76
N PRO A 109 14.75 9.15 23.65
CA PRO A 109 15.07 8.95 25.05
C PRO A 109 16.22 7.95 25.25
N ASN A 110 17.23 8.36 26.01
CA ASN A 110 18.33 7.50 26.44
C ASN A 110 18.96 8.02 27.74
N ASN A 111 19.79 7.22 28.39
CA ASN A 111 20.62 7.63 29.54
C ASN A 111 22.10 7.29 29.34
N LEU A 112 22.55 7.23 28.08
CA LEU A 112 23.92 6.86 27.72
C LEU A 112 24.74 8.10 27.39
N THR A 113 25.96 8.16 27.90
CA THR A 113 27.01 9.04 27.36
C THR A 113 27.99 8.27 26.49
N THR A 114 28.71 8.96 25.61
CA THR A 114 29.73 8.36 24.74
C THR A 114 30.77 7.56 25.54
N ASP A 115 31.25 8.10 26.67
CA ASP A 115 32.25 7.41 27.49
C ASP A 115 31.67 6.21 28.25
N GLU A 116 30.41 6.25 28.67
CA GLU A 116 29.73 5.11 29.28
C GLU A 116 29.53 4.00 28.26
N TRP A 117 28.99 4.32 27.08
CA TRP A 117 28.77 3.35 26.02
C TRP A 117 30.09 2.75 25.52
N PHE A 118 31.12 3.57 25.36
CA PHE A 118 32.45 3.11 24.96
C PHE A 118 33.02 2.08 25.92
N LYS A 119 32.84 2.24 27.24
CA LYS A 119 33.29 1.26 28.25
C LYS A 119 32.56 -0.08 28.15
N LEU A 120 31.33 -0.10 27.62
CA LEU A 120 30.54 -1.32 27.44
C LEU A 120 30.98 -2.13 26.21
N VAL A 121 31.54 -1.46 25.20
CA VAL A 121 31.83 -2.06 23.89
C VAL A 121 33.33 -2.27 23.66
N TYR A 122 34.18 -1.38 24.18
CA TYR A 122 35.62 -1.39 23.88
C TYR A 122 36.39 -2.38 24.76
N HIS A 123 36.54 -3.60 24.24
CA HIS A 123 37.36 -4.66 24.81
C HIS A 123 38.40 -5.11 23.76
N PRO A 124 39.55 -4.43 23.67
CA PRO A 124 40.48 -4.57 22.53
C PRO A 124 41.07 -5.97 22.35
N ASP A 125 41.02 -6.81 23.37
CA ASP A 125 41.59 -8.16 23.35
C ASP A 125 40.72 -9.17 22.56
N ASP A 126 39.39 -9.05 22.64
CA ASP A 126 38.46 -10.04 22.07
C ASP A 126 37.12 -9.46 21.55
N PHE A 127 36.76 -8.24 21.95
CA PHE A 127 35.46 -7.63 21.68
C PHE A 127 34.28 -8.55 21.98
N TYR A 128 34.33 -9.28 23.10
CA TYR A 128 33.16 -10.01 23.59
C TYR A 128 32.06 -9.06 24.05
N VAL A 129 30.82 -9.49 23.84
CA VAL A 129 29.64 -8.76 24.30
C VAL A 129 29.50 -9.00 25.80
N ASN A 130 30.00 -8.06 26.60
CA ASN A 130 29.96 -8.13 28.06
C ASN A 130 28.80 -7.32 28.66
N ALA A 131 28.07 -6.57 27.83
CA ALA A 131 27.01 -5.69 28.28
C ALA A 131 25.88 -5.59 27.25
N PHE A 132 24.64 -5.65 27.72
CA PHE A 132 23.43 -5.33 26.96
C PHE A 132 22.81 -4.03 27.47
N ILE A 133 22.24 -3.26 26.56
CA ILE A 133 21.48 -2.04 26.86
C ILE A 133 20.00 -2.28 26.57
N HIS A 134 19.11 -1.67 27.35
CA HIS A 134 17.68 -1.80 27.12
C HIS A 134 17.22 -0.96 25.93
N ASN A 135 16.18 -1.44 25.23
CA ASN A 135 15.52 -0.67 24.19
C ASN A 135 14.47 0.32 24.76
N GLU A 136 14.24 0.33 26.08
CA GLU A 136 13.26 1.19 26.71
C GLU A 136 13.62 1.52 28.16
N LYS A 137 13.10 2.63 28.68
CA LYS A 137 13.42 3.14 30.03
C LYS A 137 12.89 2.27 31.17
N ASN A 138 11.72 1.67 30.99
CA ASN A 138 11.00 0.92 32.01
C ASN A 138 10.91 -0.56 31.63
N TRP A 139 12.03 -1.16 31.26
CA TRP A 139 12.04 -2.58 30.91
C TRP A 139 11.80 -3.41 32.17
N HIS A 140 10.63 -4.04 32.23
CA HIS A 140 10.31 -5.02 33.26
C HIS A 140 10.51 -6.41 32.67
N ALA A 141 11.52 -7.12 33.17
CA ALA A 141 11.70 -8.54 32.86
C ALA A 141 10.59 -9.35 33.52
N ASP A 142 9.40 -9.41 32.93
CA ASP A 142 8.40 -10.40 33.32
C ASP A 142 8.78 -11.78 32.75
N LEU A 143 9.97 -12.26 33.13
CA LEU A 143 10.43 -13.61 32.84
C LEU A 143 9.95 -14.53 33.96
N TYR A 144 8.65 -14.84 33.94
CA TYR A 144 8.01 -15.84 34.80
C TYR A 144 8.36 -17.30 34.40
N ALA A 145 9.59 -17.57 33.96
CA ALA A 145 10.07 -18.92 33.71
C ALA A 145 10.73 -19.49 34.97
N LYS A 146 10.27 -20.66 35.42
CA LYS A 146 10.77 -21.33 36.63
C LYS A 146 12.20 -21.86 36.46
N GLU A 147 12.65 -22.05 35.21
CA GLU A 147 14.01 -22.40 34.83
C GLU A 147 14.45 -21.53 33.64
N LYS A 148 15.58 -20.81 33.81
CA LYS A 148 16.21 -20.02 32.74
C LYS A 148 17.23 -20.88 31.99
N THR A 149 17.25 -20.78 30.67
CA THR A 149 18.33 -21.32 29.81
C THR A 149 19.67 -20.62 30.08
N GLU A 150 20.78 -21.22 29.67
CA GLU A 150 22.12 -20.61 29.81
C GLU A 150 22.24 -19.26 29.06
N LEU A 151 21.57 -19.12 27.91
CA LEU A 151 21.51 -17.85 27.17
C LEU A 151 20.72 -16.78 27.94
N GLU A 152 19.58 -17.14 28.54
CA GLU A 152 18.78 -16.19 29.33
C GLU A 152 19.50 -15.76 30.61
N LYS A 153 20.27 -16.67 31.24
CA LYS A 153 21.16 -16.30 32.35
C LYS A 153 22.25 -15.34 31.86
N PHE A 154 22.92 -15.67 30.75
CA PHE A 154 23.93 -14.80 30.17
C PHE A 154 23.40 -13.39 29.88
N ILE A 155 22.25 -13.27 29.19
CA ILE A 155 21.63 -11.97 28.92
C ILE A 155 21.28 -11.26 30.23
N SER A 156 20.62 -11.96 31.17
CA SER A 156 20.19 -11.38 32.46
C SER A 156 21.37 -10.86 33.30
N ASP A 157 22.50 -11.56 33.30
CA ASP A 157 23.67 -11.23 34.11
C ASP A 157 24.51 -10.10 33.48
N HIS A 158 24.42 -9.92 32.16
CA HIS A 158 25.17 -8.90 31.41
C HIS A 158 24.28 -7.72 30.99
N THR A 159 23.01 -7.65 31.40
CA THR A 159 22.14 -6.51 31.09
C THR A 159 22.39 -5.35 32.05
N THR A 160 22.60 -4.16 31.49
CA THR A 160 22.89 -2.93 32.23
C THR A 160 21.63 -2.10 32.46
N ASN A 161 21.68 -1.13 33.38
CA ASN A 161 20.59 -0.15 33.59
C ASN A 161 20.55 0.95 32.51
N TYR A 162 21.42 0.88 31.50
CA TYR A 162 21.41 1.84 30.40
C TYR A 162 20.31 1.48 29.39
N TYR A 163 19.73 2.50 28.76
CA TYR A 163 18.73 2.34 27.74
C TYR A 163 18.90 3.34 26.59
N LEU A 164 18.48 2.91 25.40
CA LEU A 164 18.40 3.68 24.17
C LEU A 164 17.15 3.22 23.42
N ASP A 165 16.19 4.12 23.19
CA ASP A 165 14.95 3.82 22.47
C ASP A 165 15.19 3.71 20.95
N SER A 166 15.86 2.63 20.54
CA SER A 166 16.26 2.38 19.16
C SER A 166 15.07 2.11 18.24
N GLU A 167 13.96 1.62 18.77
CA GLU A 167 12.71 1.42 18.01
C GLU A 167 12.10 2.75 17.60
N LYS A 168 12.03 3.76 18.49
CA LYS A 168 11.60 5.10 18.08
C LYS A 168 12.51 5.71 17.04
N LEU A 169 13.83 5.50 17.15
CA LEU A 169 14.78 5.99 16.15
C LEU A 169 14.53 5.35 14.78
N HIS A 170 14.35 4.03 14.75
CA HIS A 170 13.99 3.28 13.55
C HIS A 170 12.69 3.80 12.94
N ASN A 171 11.64 3.95 13.74
CA ASN A 171 10.34 4.49 13.31
C ASN A 171 10.45 5.90 12.72
N VAL A 172 11.32 6.76 13.26
CA VAL A 172 11.54 8.10 12.70
C VAL A 172 12.12 8.02 11.29
N PHE A 173 13.14 7.20 11.06
CA PHE A 173 13.77 7.08 9.75
C PHE A 173 12.88 6.36 8.73
N GLU A 174 12.14 5.33 9.16
CA GLU A 174 11.11 4.68 8.34
C GLU A 174 10.05 5.67 7.88
N ASN A 175 9.54 6.51 8.78
CA ASN A 175 8.56 7.54 8.43
C ASN A 175 9.15 8.58 7.45
N VAL A 176 10.39 9.02 7.65
CA VAL A 176 11.07 9.96 6.75
C VAL A 176 11.25 9.34 5.36
N ASN A 177 11.67 8.07 5.31
CA ASN A 177 11.87 7.35 4.05
C ASN A 177 10.53 7.17 3.32
N THR A 178 9.49 6.78 4.05
CA THR A 178 8.11 6.65 3.54
C THR A 178 7.60 7.96 2.97
N ILE A 179 7.75 9.08 3.68
CA ILE A 179 7.31 10.40 3.16
C ILE A 179 8.09 10.79 1.91
N LYS A 180 9.39 10.50 1.86
CA LYS A 180 10.24 10.81 0.70
C LYS A 180 9.86 9.99 -0.53
N SER A 181 9.46 8.74 -0.36
CA SER A 181 9.05 7.85 -1.46
C SER A 181 7.56 7.97 -1.82
N TYR A 182 6.75 8.64 -1.00
CA TYR A 182 5.31 8.74 -1.22
C TYR A 182 4.94 9.64 -2.42
N ASP A 183 4.28 9.06 -3.42
CA ASP A 183 3.71 9.81 -4.53
C ASP A 183 2.39 10.49 -4.13
N LEU A 184 2.49 11.75 -3.74
CA LEU A 184 1.34 12.59 -3.38
C LEU A 184 0.28 12.70 -4.49
N PHE A 185 0.69 12.57 -5.76
CA PHE A 185 -0.22 12.72 -6.90
C PHE A 185 -1.10 11.49 -7.09
N SER A 186 -0.56 10.28 -7.02
CA SER A 186 -1.39 9.06 -7.03
C SER A 186 -2.20 8.87 -5.75
N GLY A 187 -1.71 9.40 -4.61
CA GLY A 187 -2.41 9.36 -3.33
C GLY A 187 -3.42 10.49 -3.13
N SER A 188 -3.21 11.29 -2.08
CA SER A 188 -4.22 12.22 -1.56
C SER A 188 -4.69 13.29 -2.57
N ILE A 189 -3.79 13.81 -3.41
CA ILE A 189 -4.12 14.89 -4.35
C ILE A 189 -5.15 14.41 -5.38
N HIS A 190 -5.09 13.13 -5.77
CA HIS A 190 -6.00 12.52 -6.73
C HIS A 190 -7.48 12.70 -6.35
N ILE A 191 -7.81 12.41 -5.10
CA ILE A 191 -9.17 12.51 -4.56
C ILE A 191 -9.65 13.96 -4.55
N PHE A 192 -8.78 14.89 -4.13
CA PHE A 192 -9.13 16.32 -4.08
C PHE A 192 -9.39 16.91 -5.47
N ILE A 193 -8.64 16.48 -6.49
CA ILE A 193 -8.85 16.88 -7.88
C ILE A 193 -10.24 16.45 -8.36
N TRP A 194 -10.63 15.20 -8.11
CA TRP A 194 -11.95 14.69 -8.50
C TRP A 194 -13.10 15.33 -7.73
N LEU A 195 -12.92 15.58 -6.44
CA LEU A 195 -13.89 16.31 -5.63
C LEU A 195 -14.10 17.73 -6.19
N ALA A 196 -13.01 18.43 -6.51
CA ALA A 196 -13.05 19.76 -7.11
C ALA A 196 -13.75 19.74 -8.48
N PHE A 197 -13.46 18.74 -9.32
CA PHE A 197 -14.12 18.56 -10.62
C PHE A 197 -15.62 18.31 -10.49
N GLY A 198 -16.03 17.45 -9.55
CA GLY A 198 -17.44 17.18 -9.28
C GLY A 198 -18.18 18.44 -8.82
N LEU A 199 -17.62 19.18 -7.86
CA LEU A 199 -18.19 20.45 -7.39
C LEU A 199 -18.27 21.50 -8.50
N ALA A 200 -17.21 21.64 -9.30
CA ALA A 200 -17.20 22.55 -10.44
C ALA A 200 -18.26 22.19 -11.49
N SER A 201 -18.46 20.89 -11.75
CA SER A 201 -19.49 20.39 -12.66
C SER A 201 -20.90 20.71 -12.14
N ILE A 202 -21.16 20.54 -10.83
CA ILE A 202 -22.44 20.91 -10.21
C ILE A 202 -22.70 22.41 -10.32
N LEU A 203 -21.69 23.24 -10.02
CA LEU A 203 -21.80 24.69 -10.17
C LEU A 203 -22.07 25.10 -11.62
N LEU A 204 -21.43 24.43 -12.58
CA LEU A 204 -21.66 24.65 -14.01
C LEU A 204 -23.10 24.29 -14.39
N MET A 205 -23.61 23.12 -13.98
CA MET A 205 -24.99 22.70 -14.23
C MET A 205 -25.99 23.72 -13.67
N PHE A 206 -25.80 24.16 -12.43
CA PHE A 206 -26.63 25.19 -11.80
C PHE A 206 -26.64 26.50 -12.60
N ARG A 207 -25.45 26.97 -13.02
CA ARG A 207 -25.27 28.21 -13.78
C ARG A 207 -25.89 28.14 -15.18
N VAL A 208 -25.92 26.96 -15.79
CA VAL A 208 -26.43 26.75 -17.15
C VAL A 208 -27.95 26.60 -17.14
N THR A 209 -28.50 25.67 -16.35
CA THR A 209 -29.91 25.28 -16.50
C THR A 209 -30.89 25.98 -15.57
N ASN A 210 -30.45 26.46 -14.40
CA ASN A 210 -31.24 26.84 -13.21
C ASN A 210 -31.42 25.72 -12.16
N LEU A 211 -31.83 26.12 -10.96
CA LEU A 211 -32.03 25.24 -9.79
C LEU A 211 -33.09 24.18 -10.03
N ARG A 212 -34.22 24.55 -10.64
CA ARG A 212 -35.37 23.66 -10.84
C ARG A 212 -34.97 22.47 -11.71
N ILE A 213 -34.33 22.72 -12.85
CA ILE A 213 -33.88 21.68 -13.78
C ILE A 213 -32.76 20.84 -13.14
N LEU A 214 -31.84 21.46 -12.39
CA LEU A 214 -30.80 20.74 -11.65
C LEU A 214 -31.40 19.74 -10.65
N LEU A 215 -32.36 20.17 -9.83
CA LEU A 215 -33.03 19.30 -8.87
C LEU A 215 -33.76 18.14 -9.55
N PHE A 216 -34.47 18.41 -10.65
CA PHE A 216 -35.09 17.35 -11.44
C PHE A 216 -34.04 16.39 -12.01
N SER A 217 -32.86 16.87 -12.40
CA SER A 217 -31.79 16.02 -12.92
C SER A 217 -31.26 15.05 -11.86
N ILE A 218 -31.07 15.54 -10.63
CA ILE A 218 -30.65 14.72 -9.49
C ILE A 218 -31.71 13.66 -9.17
N ILE A 219 -32.98 14.07 -9.08
CA ILE A 219 -34.10 13.16 -8.81
C ILE A 219 -34.22 12.11 -9.94
N THR A 220 -34.17 12.54 -11.20
CA THR A 220 -34.24 11.64 -12.36
C THR A 220 -33.07 10.65 -12.37
N THR A 221 -31.86 11.08 -12.01
CA THR A 221 -30.70 10.17 -11.90
C THR A 221 -30.93 9.11 -10.83
N GLY A 222 -31.44 9.49 -9.66
CA GLY A 222 -31.78 8.55 -8.58
C GLY A 222 -32.87 7.56 -8.98
N VAL A 223 -33.96 8.04 -9.57
CA VAL A 223 -35.05 7.19 -10.07
C VAL A 223 -34.56 6.23 -11.17
N LEU A 224 -33.72 6.73 -12.08
CA LEU A 224 -33.13 5.93 -13.14
C LEU A 224 -32.23 4.83 -12.58
N ALA A 225 -31.39 5.14 -11.58
CA ALA A 225 -30.56 4.16 -10.91
C ALA A 225 -31.41 3.05 -10.26
N THR A 226 -32.47 3.41 -9.52
CA THR A 226 -33.39 2.42 -8.94
C THR A 226 -34.07 1.57 -10.01
N PHE A 227 -34.52 2.17 -11.11
CA PHE A 227 -35.13 1.45 -12.23
C PHE A 227 -34.16 0.46 -12.87
N ILE A 228 -32.92 0.88 -13.12
CA ILE A 228 -31.86 0.00 -13.66
C ILE A 228 -31.59 -1.16 -12.69
N SER A 229 -31.44 -0.90 -11.39
CA SER A 229 -31.24 -1.96 -10.39
C SER A 229 -32.37 -2.99 -10.38
N LEU A 230 -33.63 -2.55 -10.51
CA LEU A 230 -34.78 -3.46 -10.60
C LEU A 230 -34.76 -4.29 -11.89
N LEU A 231 -34.39 -3.70 -13.03
CA LEU A 231 -34.24 -4.44 -14.29
C LEU A 231 -33.13 -5.47 -14.22
N ILE A 232 -32.01 -5.14 -13.58
CA ILE A 232 -30.90 -6.08 -13.36
C ILE A 232 -31.38 -7.26 -12.52
N LEU A 233 -32.04 -6.98 -11.38
CA LEU A 233 -32.56 -8.03 -10.49
C LEU A 233 -33.58 -8.93 -11.19
N LEU A 234 -34.48 -8.35 -12.00
CA LEU A 234 -35.41 -9.11 -12.81
C LEU A 234 -34.69 -9.99 -13.85
N TYR A 235 -33.68 -9.43 -14.54
CA TYR A 235 -32.92 -10.18 -15.54
C TYR A 235 -32.15 -11.35 -14.92
N THR A 236 -31.48 -11.13 -13.78
CA THR A 236 -30.78 -12.18 -13.03
C THR A 236 -31.72 -13.28 -12.56
N PHE A 237 -32.96 -12.94 -12.17
CA PHE A 237 -33.97 -13.93 -11.80
C PHE A 237 -34.45 -14.77 -13.00
N LEU A 238 -34.60 -14.16 -14.18
CA LEU A 238 -35.11 -14.82 -15.37
C LEU A 238 -34.05 -15.64 -16.12
N VAL A 239 -32.77 -15.30 -16.00
CA VAL A 239 -31.68 -15.86 -16.80
C VAL A 239 -30.62 -16.51 -15.89
N SER A 240 -30.56 -17.84 -15.86
CA SER A 240 -29.54 -18.59 -15.11
C SER A 240 -28.26 -18.79 -15.94
N SER A 241 -27.49 -17.73 -16.21
CA SER A 241 -26.25 -17.88 -16.99
C SER A 241 -25.19 -16.80 -16.72
N SER A 242 -23.96 -17.08 -17.15
CA SER A 242 -22.82 -16.16 -17.22
C SER A 242 -23.06 -14.88 -18.05
N ASN A 243 -24.15 -14.81 -18.83
CA ASN A 243 -24.46 -13.65 -19.67
C ASN A 243 -24.90 -12.40 -18.88
N VAL A 244 -25.21 -12.54 -17.58
CA VAL A 244 -25.60 -11.42 -16.71
C VAL A 244 -24.48 -10.39 -16.58
N GLU A 245 -23.22 -10.83 -16.57
CA GLU A 245 -22.05 -9.97 -16.40
C GLU A 245 -21.93 -8.93 -17.53
N TYR A 246 -22.23 -9.32 -18.77
CA TYR A 246 -22.22 -8.41 -19.92
C TYR A 246 -23.50 -7.59 -20.05
N PHE A 247 -24.65 -8.13 -19.64
CA PHE A 247 -25.92 -7.44 -19.78
C PHE A 247 -25.94 -6.08 -19.08
N ILE A 248 -25.44 -6.01 -17.84
CA ILE A 248 -25.45 -4.81 -17.01
C ILE A 248 -24.72 -3.63 -17.67
N PRO A 249 -23.41 -3.73 -18.01
CA PRO A 249 -22.68 -2.60 -18.58
C PRO A 249 -23.24 -2.19 -19.95
N TYR A 250 -23.72 -3.12 -20.78
CA TYR A 250 -24.36 -2.78 -22.05
C TYR A 250 -25.72 -2.08 -21.89
N LEU A 251 -26.52 -2.45 -20.88
CA LEU A 251 -27.77 -1.75 -20.57
C LEU A 251 -27.48 -0.30 -20.16
N ILE A 252 -26.51 -0.09 -19.27
CA ILE A 252 -26.09 1.25 -18.83
C ILE A 252 -25.52 2.03 -20.01
N LEU A 253 -24.72 1.40 -20.88
CA LEU A 253 -24.19 2.03 -22.08
C LEU A 253 -25.30 2.48 -23.03
N MET A 254 -26.32 1.65 -23.26
CA MET A 254 -27.46 1.97 -24.11
C MET A 254 -28.25 3.17 -23.58
N ILE A 255 -28.57 3.15 -22.29
CA ILE A 255 -29.31 4.24 -21.62
C ILE A 255 -28.47 5.54 -21.64
N GLY A 256 -27.18 5.46 -21.27
CA GLY A 256 -26.26 6.59 -21.30
C GLY A 256 -26.13 7.20 -22.70
N SER A 257 -26.01 6.36 -23.73
CA SER A 257 -25.95 6.81 -25.13
C SER A 257 -27.25 7.50 -25.55
N THR A 258 -28.40 7.00 -25.11
CA THR A 258 -29.70 7.63 -25.37
C THR A 258 -29.77 9.00 -24.72
N ILE A 259 -29.37 9.12 -23.44
CA ILE A 259 -29.36 10.39 -22.70
C ILE A 259 -28.43 11.41 -23.35
N LEU A 260 -27.23 10.99 -23.75
CA LEU A 260 -26.23 11.81 -24.44
C LEU A 260 -26.71 12.27 -25.82
N SER A 261 -27.45 11.41 -26.55
CA SER A 261 -27.94 11.71 -27.90
C SER A 261 -29.00 12.81 -27.95
N ILE A 262 -29.82 12.94 -26.90
CA ILE A 262 -30.91 13.92 -26.83
C ILE A 262 -30.42 15.37 -26.97
N PRO A 263 -29.49 15.87 -26.13
CA PRO A 263 -28.97 17.23 -26.26
C PRO A 263 -28.08 17.40 -27.51
N LEU A 264 -27.48 16.33 -28.03
CA LEU A 264 -26.65 16.41 -29.24
C LEU A 264 -27.47 16.61 -30.52
N PHE A 265 -28.51 15.81 -30.72
CA PHE A 265 -29.22 15.73 -32.00
C PHE A 265 -30.67 16.20 -31.95
N PHE A 266 -31.33 16.12 -30.79
CA PHE A 266 -32.78 16.34 -30.66
C PHE A 266 -33.14 17.54 -29.78
N ILE A 267 -32.17 18.44 -29.55
CA ILE A 267 -32.32 19.60 -28.67
C ILE A 267 -33.48 20.53 -29.04
N ASP A 268 -33.77 20.69 -30.34
CA ASP A 268 -34.86 21.55 -30.83
C ASP A 268 -36.22 20.84 -30.87
N SER A 269 -36.21 19.50 -30.83
CA SER A 269 -37.41 18.67 -30.99
C SER A 269 -38.07 18.29 -29.67
N VAL A 270 -37.39 18.53 -28.54
CA VAL A 270 -37.84 18.09 -27.22
C VAL A 270 -38.08 19.28 -26.29
N LYS A 271 -39.00 19.13 -25.33
CA LYS A 271 -39.29 20.16 -24.33
C LYS A 271 -38.00 20.63 -23.65
N LYS A 272 -37.84 21.95 -23.54
CA LYS A 272 -36.63 22.60 -22.97
C LYS A 272 -36.25 22.04 -21.61
N THR A 273 -37.23 21.83 -20.72
CA THR A 273 -37.02 21.24 -19.39
C THR A 273 -36.44 19.83 -19.45
N PHE A 274 -36.96 18.97 -20.32
CA PHE A 274 -36.47 17.59 -20.46
C PHE A 274 -35.08 17.55 -21.10
N SER A 275 -34.87 18.33 -22.17
CA SER A 275 -33.54 18.47 -22.77
C SER A 275 -32.52 19.01 -21.75
N GLY A 276 -32.93 19.92 -20.87
CA GLY A 276 -32.10 20.44 -19.78
C GLY A 276 -31.73 19.39 -18.74
N ILE A 277 -32.64 18.45 -18.43
CA ILE A 277 -32.35 17.31 -17.56
C ILE A 277 -31.29 16.41 -18.19
N CYS A 278 -31.48 16.01 -19.45
CA CYS A 278 -30.50 15.19 -20.18
C CYS A 278 -29.14 15.91 -20.32
N LEU A 279 -29.16 17.23 -20.49
CA LEU A 279 -27.97 18.06 -20.57
C LEU A 279 -27.16 18.01 -19.25
N ASN A 280 -27.82 18.16 -18.10
CA ASN A 280 -27.16 18.06 -16.80
C ASN A 280 -26.62 16.66 -16.52
N ILE A 281 -27.44 15.61 -16.77
CA ILE A 281 -26.99 14.22 -16.62
C ILE A 281 -25.78 13.95 -17.51
N THR A 282 -25.75 14.52 -18.72
CA THR A 282 -24.60 14.43 -19.62
C THR A 282 -23.36 15.13 -19.06
N ILE A 283 -23.48 16.35 -18.52
CA ILE A 283 -22.34 17.07 -17.93
C ILE A 283 -21.73 16.28 -16.76
N GLY A 284 -22.56 15.80 -15.83
CA GLY A 284 -22.07 15.05 -14.67
C GLY A 284 -21.67 13.60 -14.97
N GLY A 285 -22.32 12.98 -15.95
CA GLY A 285 -22.20 11.56 -16.25
C GLY A 285 -21.21 11.22 -17.37
N PHE A 286 -20.77 12.18 -18.18
CA PHE A 286 -19.92 11.89 -19.35
C PHE A 286 -18.62 11.17 -18.99
N VAL A 287 -17.95 11.59 -17.92
CA VAL A 287 -16.71 10.94 -17.46
C VAL A 287 -16.97 9.48 -17.07
N LEU A 288 -18.04 9.23 -16.30
CA LEU A 288 -18.43 7.88 -15.91
C LEU A 288 -18.85 7.02 -17.11
N TYR A 289 -19.49 7.65 -18.11
CA TYR A 289 -19.84 7.00 -19.37
C TYR A 289 -18.58 6.60 -20.17
N MET A 290 -17.55 7.45 -20.22
CA MET A 290 -16.26 7.10 -20.83
C MET A 290 -15.56 5.97 -20.06
N PHE A 291 -15.57 6.02 -18.72
CA PHE A 291 -15.04 4.95 -17.89
C PHE A 291 -15.76 3.62 -18.16
N LEU A 292 -17.09 3.64 -18.33
CA LEU A 292 -17.88 2.46 -18.69
C LEU A 292 -17.44 1.85 -20.03
N ILE A 293 -17.17 2.67 -21.04
CA ILE A 293 -16.67 2.19 -22.35
C ILE A 293 -15.31 1.49 -22.18
N ILE A 294 -14.38 2.11 -21.44
CA ILE A 294 -13.08 1.51 -21.13
C ILE A 294 -13.24 0.20 -20.36
N GLY A 295 -14.16 0.16 -19.40
CA GLY A 295 -14.49 -1.03 -18.62
C GLY A 295 -15.03 -2.16 -19.49
N ILE A 296 -15.94 -1.88 -20.42
CA ILE A 296 -16.46 -2.88 -21.37
C ILE A 296 -15.35 -3.44 -22.25
N ILE A 297 -14.48 -2.58 -22.80
CA ILE A 297 -13.33 -3.00 -23.61
C ILE A 297 -12.43 -3.92 -22.79
N SER A 298 -12.13 -3.52 -21.54
CA SER A 298 -11.26 -4.28 -20.65
C SER A 298 -11.87 -5.62 -20.23
N MET A 299 -13.18 -5.69 -20.04
CA MET A 299 -13.91 -6.95 -19.80
C MET A 299 -13.71 -7.94 -20.97
N HIS A 300 -13.94 -7.49 -22.20
CA HIS A 300 -13.75 -8.35 -23.38
C HIS A 300 -12.29 -8.77 -23.57
N GLN A 301 -11.34 -7.88 -23.28
CA GLN A 301 -9.92 -8.21 -23.32
C GLN A 301 -9.54 -9.23 -22.26
N SER A 302 -10.00 -9.06 -21.01
CA SER A 302 -9.78 -10.00 -19.92
C SER A 302 -10.33 -11.39 -20.25
N ASP A 303 -11.54 -11.48 -20.80
CA ASP A 303 -12.11 -12.78 -21.18
C ASP A 303 -11.39 -13.41 -22.39
N PHE A 304 -10.93 -12.59 -23.34
CA PHE A 304 -10.05 -13.08 -24.40
C PHE A 304 -8.72 -13.60 -23.84
N CYS A 305 -8.13 -12.90 -22.86
CA CYS A 305 -6.91 -13.33 -22.19
C CYS A 305 -7.10 -14.66 -21.44
N ARG A 306 -8.24 -14.85 -20.77
CA ARG A 306 -8.56 -16.11 -20.06
C ARG A 306 -8.76 -17.30 -21.00
N THR A 307 -9.14 -17.06 -22.25
CA THR A 307 -9.37 -18.12 -23.25
C THR A 307 -8.13 -18.48 -24.07
N LYS A 308 -7.14 -17.58 -24.14
CA LYS A 308 -5.78 -17.92 -24.56
C LYS A 308 -5.05 -18.59 -23.40
N ASP A 309 -4.30 -19.63 -23.72
CA ASP A 309 -3.66 -20.56 -22.78
C ASP A 309 -2.88 -19.85 -21.64
N TYR A 310 -2.84 -20.49 -20.47
CA TYR A 310 -2.33 -19.99 -19.18
C TYR A 310 -0.85 -19.54 -19.17
N TYR A 311 -0.13 -19.67 -20.29
CA TYR A 311 1.32 -19.46 -20.41
C TYR A 311 1.74 -18.20 -21.17
N ASP A 312 0.81 -17.40 -21.69
CA ASP A 312 1.14 -16.11 -22.31
C ASP A 312 1.07 -15.00 -21.24
N GLU A 313 2.18 -14.79 -20.53
CA GLU A 313 2.32 -13.80 -19.44
C GLU A 313 2.11 -12.34 -19.91
N ASN A 314 1.96 -12.09 -21.21
CA ASN A 314 1.87 -10.75 -21.80
C ASN A 314 0.50 -10.45 -22.41
N CYS A 315 -0.59 -10.84 -21.75
CA CYS A 315 -1.91 -10.48 -22.25
C CYS A 315 -2.28 -9.02 -21.89
N PHE A 316 -2.56 -8.22 -22.92
CA PHE A 316 -2.90 -6.81 -22.76
C PHE A 316 -4.36 -6.63 -22.33
N VAL A 317 -4.55 -6.06 -21.14
CA VAL A 317 -5.84 -5.54 -20.66
C VAL A 317 -5.70 -4.04 -20.45
N LEU A 318 -6.57 -3.26 -21.08
CA LEU A 318 -6.44 -1.80 -21.17
C LEU A 318 -6.43 -1.12 -19.80
N ILE A 319 -7.35 -1.50 -18.90
CA ILE A 319 -7.44 -0.91 -17.56
C ILE A 319 -6.23 -1.27 -16.68
N ASP A 320 -5.73 -2.51 -16.79
CA ASP A 320 -4.57 -2.98 -16.01
C ASP A 320 -3.28 -2.32 -16.50
N TYR A 321 -3.15 -2.16 -17.82
CA TYR A 321 -2.00 -1.50 -18.43
C TYR A 321 -1.94 0.00 -18.09
N LEU A 322 -3.09 0.70 -18.12
CA LEU A 322 -3.13 2.12 -17.82
C LEU A 322 -3.14 2.41 -16.31
N GLY A 323 -3.68 1.51 -15.50
CA GLY A 323 -3.82 1.66 -14.05
C GLY A 323 -4.41 3.02 -13.67
N MET A 324 -3.75 3.70 -12.73
CA MET A 324 -4.13 5.05 -12.28
C MET A 324 -4.07 6.12 -13.38
N THR A 325 -3.31 5.91 -14.45
CA THR A 325 -3.25 6.84 -15.60
C THR A 325 -4.62 6.98 -16.27
N THR A 326 -5.45 5.91 -16.24
CA THR A 326 -6.83 5.93 -16.75
C THR A 326 -7.63 7.09 -16.16
N SER A 327 -7.47 7.32 -14.87
CA SER A 327 -8.21 8.38 -14.16
C SER A 327 -7.80 9.77 -14.64
N TYR A 328 -6.51 10.04 -14.85
CA TYR A 328 -6.04 11.30 -15.40
C TYR A 328 -6.48 11.52 -16.86
N ILE A 329 -6.46 10.46 -17.67
CA ILE A 329 -6.96 10.51 -19.05
C ILE A 329 -8.45 10.89 -19.05
N LEU A 330 -9.25 10.27 -18.18
CA LEU A 330 -10.68 10.56 -18.04
C LEU A 330 -10.95 11.98 -17.55
N PHE A 331 -10.14 12.48 -16.62
CA PHE A 331 -10.21 13.86 -16.14
C PHE A 331 -9.98 14.85 -17.29
N ILE A 332 -8.91 14.66 -18.07
CA ILE A 332 -8.62 15.50 -19.24
C ILE A 332 -9.74 15.40 -20.29
N ALA A 333 -10.22 14.18 -20.57
CA ALA A 333 -11.33 13.95 -21.48
C ALA A 333 -12.61 14.68 -21.02
N GLY A 334 -12.85 14.78 -19.71
CA GLY A 334 -13.94 15.57 -19.12
C GLY A 334 -13.85 17.05 -19.46
N PHE A 335 -12.67 17.67 -19.34
CA PHE A 335 -12.46 19.07 -19.73
C PHE A 335 -12.65 19.29 -21.23
N VAL A 336 -12.05 18.42 -22.05
CA VAL A 336 -12.19 18.47 -23.50
C VAL A 336 -13.66 18.35 -23.91
N PHE A 337 -14.38 17.43 -23.27
CA PHE A 337 -15.81 17.27 -23.49
C PHE A 337 -16.58 18.54 -23.13
N ILE A 338 -16.41 19.09 -21.92
CA ILE A 338 -17.10 20.32 -21.49
C ILE A 338 -16.81 21.47 -22.47
N TYR A 339 -15.58 21.59 -22.95
CA TYR A 339 -15.18 22.60 -23.93
C TYR A 339 -16.00 22.50 -25.23
N PHE A 340 -16.05 21.32 -25.86
CA PHE A 340 -16.85 21.12 -27.08
C PHE A 340 -18.36 21.20 -26.80
N TYR A 341 -18.80 20.67 -25.66
CA TYR A 341 -20.19 20.66 -25.23
C TYR A 341 -20.73 22.06 -24.92
N SER A 342 -19.85 23.06 -24.72
CA SER A 342 -20.24 24.46 -24.57
C SER A 342 -21.06 25.01 -25.75
N GLY A 343 -20.86 24.50 -26.97
CA GLY A 343 -21.67 24.87 -28.13
C GLY A 343 -23.13 24.42 -27.99
N ILE A 344 -23.33 23.19 -27.49
CA ILE A 344 -24.66 22.60 -27.25
C ILE A 344 -25.34 23.33 -26.09
N ILE A 345 -24.60 23.65 -25.03
CA ILE A 345 -25.08 24.46 -23.91
C ILE A 345 -25.62 25.82 -24.39
N LYS A 346 -24.88 26.50 -25.27
CA LYS A 346 -25.32 27.78 -25.85
C LYS A 346 -26.60 27.63 -26.66
N LYS A 347 -26.70 26.57 -27.47
CA LYS A 347 -27.89 26.25 -28.26
C LYS A 347 -29.11 26.01 -27.36
N TRP A 348 -28.96 25.20 -26.31
CA TRP A 348 -30.04 24.92 -25.34
C TRP A 348 -30.54 26.20 -24.66
N ARG A 349 -29.61 27.07 -24.26
CA ARG A 349 -29.94 28.33 -23.59
C ARG A 349 -30.74 29.28 -24.47
N ALA A 350 -30.54 29.24 -25.79
CA ALA A 350 -31.25 30.07 -26.76
C ALA A 350 -32.68 29.60 -27.05
N LEU A 351 -33.08 28.41 -26.61
CA LEU A 351 -34.44 27.91 -26.81
C LEU A 351 -35.47 28.77 -26.07
N PRO A 352 -36.64 29.04 -26.67
CA PRO A 352 -37.70 29.80 -26.01
C PRO A 352 -38.19 29.06 -24.75
N GLU A 353 -38.63 29.82 -23.75
CA GLU A 353 -39.29 29.26 -22.56
C GLU A 353 -40.71 28.84 -22.93
N GLY A 354 -40.84 27.62 -23.47
CA GLY A 354 -42.11 26.97 -23.80
C GLY A 354 -42.56 25.96 -22.75
#